data_AF-A0A2C9M0G6-F1
#
_entry.id   AF-A0A2C9M0G6-F1
#
_cell.length_a   1.000
_cell.length_b   1.000
_cell.length_c   1.000
_cell.angle_alpha   90.00
_cell.angle_beta   90.00
_cell.angle_gamma   90.00
#
_symmetry.space_group_name_H-M   'P 1'
#
loop_
_entity.id
_entity.type
_entity.pdbx_description
1 polymer ?
#
loop_
_entity_poly.entity_id
_entity_poly.type
_entity_poly.pdbx_seq_one_letter_code
_entity_poly.pdbx_strand_id
1 'polypeptide(L)'
;MPYQDKQGRHCGFLNIEETEGSGSFCRRFFVLDHNNEKLVYYMDNPDNLPDAWKSPVGEIYIHNISKVSDGAKQRPKVQYCLTITVAGRQYFLQAEEDADKWKWIEAIKNASKIKVPPKLESSSAQKEWRAADVTQEAYITEIAGGVVCKMPIQQSTEIDLESNTDDSESRSSSSGRISPTSSLSRGIGFSRDSGSIQEPNKTGTMQNLKPLKSGYCVKQGAVRKNWKRRFFVLYAQGLSYYKSEQEKQAIRTIPIEDILDVRQSVEGLHPNRDNLFEVRTTKRIFFIQCDTPEEMRGWIDVVNSAMSQKQKHTADRKSMQDGTGRHPLDDELCSGTYPSPIWPSSSKSHK
;
A
#
# COMPACT_ATOMS: atom_id res chain seq x y z
N MET A 1 -3.82 -3.10 21.65
CA MET A 1 -3.18 -1.90 22.21
C MET A 1 -1.67 -1.93 22.05
N PRO A 2 -1.01 -0.87 21.55
CA PRO A 2 0.45 -0.75 21.67
C PRO A 2 0.81 -0.70 23.15
N TYR A 3 1.72 -1.56 23.57
CA TYR A 3 2.28 -1.58 24.93
C TYR A 3 3.79 -1.34 24.84
N GLN A 4 4.40 -0.94 25.95
CA GLN A 4 5.85 -0.81 26.02
C GLN A 4 6.48 -2.14 26.41
N ASP A 5 7.44 -2.62 25.61
CA ASP A 5 8.23 -3.79 25.97
C ASP A 5 9.24 -3.49 27.09
N LYS A 6 10.02 -4.50 27.49
CA LYS A 6 11.07 -4.38 28.52
C LYS A 6 12.16 -3.36 28.16
N GLN A 7 12.27 -2.98 26.89
CA GLN A 7 13.22 -1.97 26.40
C GLN A 7 12.56 -0.59 26.21
N GLY A 8 11.31 -0.41 26.63
CA GLY A 8 10.56 0.85 26.50
C GLY A 8 10.11 1.16 25.07
N ARG A 9 10.15 0.18 24.15
CA ARG A 9 9.70 0.36 22.76
C ARG A 9 8.20 0.14 22.68
N HIS A 10 7.50 0.99 21.93
CA HIS A 10 6.07 0.78 21.68
C HIS A 10 5.89 -0.35 20.68
N CYS A 11 5.22 -1.43 21.09
CA CYS A 11 5.03 -2.62 20.28
C CYS A 11 3.60 -3.14 20.37
N GLY A 12 3.15 -3.83 19.32
CA GLY A 12 1.81 -4.41 19.27
C GLY A 12 1.38 -4.76 17.85
N PHE A 13 0.20 -5.36 17.74
CA PHE A 13 -0.31 -5.78 16.44
C PHE A 13 -1.07 -4.66 15.72
N LEU A 14 -0.82 -4.54 14.42
CA LEU A 14 -1.63 -3.77 13.48
C LEU A 14 -1.83 -4.60 12.21
N ASN A 15 -2.90 -4.32 11.48
CA ASN A 15 -3.10 -4.88 10.15
C ASN A 15 -2.60 -3.87 9.11
N ILE A 16 -1.67 -4.25 8.23
CA ILE A 16 -1.08 -3.37 7.23
C ILE A 16 -1.41 -3.83 5.80
N GLU A 17 -1.70 -2.89 4.92
CA GLU A 17 -1.82 -3.11 3.48
C GLU A 17 -0.43 -3.07 2.83
N GLU A 18 0.26 -4.21 2.73
CA GLU A 18 1.63 -4.28 2.18
C GLU A 18 1.69 -3.97 0.67
N THR A 19 0.61 -4.26 -0.05
CA THR A 19 0.46 -3.98 -1.48
C THR A 19 -0.58 -2.89 -1.66
N GLU A 20 -0.13 -1.72 -2.08
CA GLU A 20 -0.97 -0.55 -2.31
C GLU A 20 -2.13 -0.86 -3.26
N GLY A 21 -3.35 -0.47 -2.86
CA GLY A 21 -4.55 -0.71 -3.66
C GLY A 21 -5.10 -2.13 -3.63
N SER A 22 -4.46 -3.06 -2.90
CA SER A 22 -4.96 -4.44 -2.80
C SER A 22 -6.24 -4.59 -1.97
N GLY A 23 -6.49 -3.65 -1.04
CA GLY A 23 -7.57 -3.75 -0.07
C GLY A 23 -7.42 -4.93 0.91
N SER A 24 -6.27 -5.61 0.90
CA SER A 24 -5.99 -6.76 1.75
C SER A 24 -5.00 -6.38 2.84
N PHE A 25 -5.45 -6.46 4.09
CA PHE A 25 -4.64 -6.14 5.25
C PHE A 25 -4.08 -7.42 5.89
N CYS A 26 -2.79 -7.39 6.24
CA CYS A 26 -2.10 -8.49 6.91
C CYS A 26 -1.75 -8.08 8.35
N ARG A 27 -2.09 -8.92 9.32
CA ARG A 27 -1.67 -8.71 10.72
C ARG A 27 -0.15 -8.86 10.83
N ARG A 28 0.49 -7.87 11.45
CA ARG A 28 1.92 -7.84 11.74
C ARG A 28 2.15 -7.33 13.15
N PHE A 29 3.25 -7.76 13.75
CA PHE A 29 3.69 -7.23 15.04
C PHE A 29 4.65 -6.07 14.79
N PHE A 30 4.22 -4.86 15.12
CA PHE A 30 5.00 -3.64 14.97
C PHE A 30 5.82 -3.38 16.23
N VAL A 31 7.04 -2.90 16.04
CA VAL A 31 7.96 -2.45 17.07
C VAL A 31 8.49 -1.08 16.64
N LEU A 32 8.17 -0.06 17.44
CA LEU A 32 8.68 1.29 17.28
C LEU A 32 10.02 1.39 18.02
N ASP A 33 11.10 1.26 17.26
CA ASP A 33 12.46 1.32 17.78
C ASP A 33 12.98 2.76 17.72
N HIS A 34 12.91 3.44 18.87
CA HIS A 34 13.39 4.81 19.00
C HIS A 34 14.91 4.93 18.86
N ASN A 35 15.67 3.89 19.25
CA ASN A 35 17.12 3.92 19.23
C ASN A 35 17.66 3.84 17.79
N ASN A 36 17.01 3.02 16.97
CA ASN A 36 17.38 2.83 15.57
C ASN A 36 16.55 3.71 14.61
N GLU A 37 15.75 4.64 15.14
CA GLU A 37 14.84 5.52 14.40
C GLU A 37 14.02 4.78 13.31
N LYS A 38 13.49 3.61 13.64
CA LYS A 38 12.72 2.77 12.70
C LYS A 38 11.47 2.18 13.33
N LEU A 39 10.39 2.17 12.55
CA LEU A 39 9.19 1.39 12.80
C LEU A 39 9.30 0.08 12.03
N VAL A 40 9.57 -1.01 12.73
CA VAL A 40 9.80 -2.34 12.15
C VAL A 40 8.58 -3.21 12.37
N TYR A 41 8.28 -4.10 11.44
CA TYR A 41 7.20 -5.06 11.64
C TYR A 41 7.56 -6.49 11.24
N TYR A 42 7.07 -7.43 12.02
CA TYR A 42 7.39 -8.85 11.96
C TYR A 42 6.16 -9.70 11.65
N MET A 43 6.38 -10.97 11.31
CA MET A 43 5.32 -11.96 11.10
C MET A 43 4.45 -12.13 12.35
N ASP A 44 5.08 -12.11 13.52
CA ASP A 44 4.51 -12.21 14.86
C ASP A 44 5.47 -11.55 15.86
N ASN A 45 5.20 -11.61 17.16
CA ASN A 45 6.14 -11.12 18.17
C ASN A 45 7.50 -11.85 18.02
N PRO A 46 8.61 -11.14 17.76
CA PRO A 46 9.92 -11.74 17.55
C PRO A 46 10.42 -12.60 18.72
N ASP A 47 9.95 -12.34 19.95
CA ASP A 47 10.28 -13.15 21.13
C ASP A 47 9.66 -14.56 21.07
N ASN A 48 8.57 -14.71 20.33
CA ASN A 48 7.85 -15.98 20.17
C ASN A 48 8.21 -16.71 18.86
N LEU A 49 9.12 -16.16 18.05
CA LEU A 49 9.47 -16.71 16.74
C LEU A 49 10.77 -17.53 16.80
N PRO A 50 10.84 -18.67 16.08
CA PRO A 50 12.10 -19.36 15.80
C PRO A 50 13.10 -18.43 15.09
N ASP A 51 14.40 -18.65 15.28
CA ASP A 51 15.46 -17.77 14.74
C ASP A 51 15.37 -17.55 13.22
N ALA A 52 14.94 -18.58 12.48
CA ALA A 52 14.75 -18.50 11.03
C ALA A 52 13.68 -17.46 10.59
N TRP A 53 12.79 -17.04 11.49
CA TRP A 53 11.68 -16.11 11.21
C TRP A 53 11.76 -14.82 12.02
N LYS A 54 12.85 -14.58 12.74
CA LYS A 54 13.08 -13.33 13.47
C LYS A 54 13.43 -12.15 12.56
N SER A 55 13.68 -12.38 11.27
CA SER A 55 13.92 -11.30 10.32
C SER A 55 12.67 -10.43 10.14
N PRO A 56 12.83 -9.10 10.09
CA PRO A 56 11.71 -8.19 9.88
C PRO A 56 11.09 -8.37 8.49
N VAL A 57 9.77 -8.23 8.41
CA VAL A 57 9.00 -8.30 7.16
C VAL A 57 9.11 -6.99 6.39
N GLY A 58 9.25 -5.89 7.12
CA GLY A 58 9.57 -4.60 6.57
C GLY A 58 9.96 -3.60 7.65
N GLU A 59 10.56 -2.52 7.19
CA GLU A 59 11.06 -1.44 8.02
C GLU A 59 10.64 -0.11 7.43
N ILE A 60 10.17 0.80 8.29
CA ILE A 60 9.80 2.16 7.93
C ILE A 60 10.71 3.09 8.74
N TYR A 61 11.56 3.83 8.06
CA TYR A 61 12.43 4.80 8.70
C TYR A 61 11.64 5.99 9.22
N ILE A 62 11.75 6.25 10.52
CA ILE A 62 10.97 7.27 11.22
C ILE A 62 11.28 8.67 10.69
N HIS A 63 12.56 8.95 10.37
CA HIS A 63 13.00 10.22 9.80
C HIS A 63 12.40 10.53 8.42
N ASN A 64 11.91 9.51 7.69
CA ASN A 64 11.27 9.69 6.38
C ASN A 64 9.75 9.88 6.47
N ILE A 65 9.17 9.79 7.68
CA ILE A 65 7.74 9.99 7.89
C ILE A 65 7.44 11.47 7.82
N SER A 66 6.68 11.88 6.82
CA SER A 66 6.26 13.28 6.64
C SER A 66 4.91 13.59 7.29
N LYS A 67 4.04 12.57 7.43
CA LYS A 67 2.70 12.74 8.00
C LYS A 67 2.15 11.44 8.58
N VAL A 68 1.49 11.55 9.74
CA VAL A 68 0.66 10.49 10.32
C VAL A 68 -0.71 11.05 10.64
N SER A 69 -1.79 10.43 10.16
CA SER A 69 -3.15 10.92 10.36
C SER A 69 -4.19 9.81 10.39
N ASP A 70 -5.43 10.17 10.75
CA ASP A 70 -6.59 9.30 10.57
C ASP A 70 -6.80 8.99 9.07
N GLY A 71 -6.96 7.71 8.76
CA GLY A 71 -7.15 7.17 7.41
C GLY A 71 -8.61 7.05 7.00
N ALA A 72 -9.58 7.37 7.86
CA ALA A 72 -11.01 7.19 7.59
C ALA A 72 -11.50 7.92 6.32
N LYS A 73 -10.96 9.09 6.01
CA LYS A 73 -11.31 9.84 4.78
C LYS A 73 -10.83 9.14 3.51
N GLN A 74 -9.68 8.48 3.58
CA GLN A 74 -9.04 7.81 2.43
C GLN A 74 -9.57 6.39 2.25
N ARG A 75 -9.89 5.73 3.36
CA ARG A 75 -10.37 4.34 3.43
C ARG A 75 -11.62 4.25 4.32
N PRO A 76 -12.77 4.79 3.91
CA PRO A 76 -13.98 4.83 4.74
C PRO A 76 -14.55 3.44 5.08
N LYS A 77 -14.22 2.42 4.28
CA LYS A 77 -14.61 1.02 4.51
C LYS A 77 -13.72 0.30 5.52
N VAL A 78 -12.59 0.88 5.92
CA VAL A 78 -11.62 0.28 6.84
C VAL A 78 -11.76 0.98 8.19
N GLN A 79 -12.39 0.28 9.14
CA GLN A 79 -12.54 0.78 10.51
C GLN A 79 -11.16 0.96 11.17
N TYR A 80 -11.05 1.97 12.03
CA TYR A 80 -9.85 2.28 12.82
C TYR A 80 -8.56 2.40 11.99
N CYS A 81 -8.69 2.93 10.77
CA CYS A 81 -7.59 3.11 9.83
C CYS A 81 -6.74 4.32 10.20
N LEU A 82 -5.42 4.16 10.21
CA LEU A 82 -4.44 5.24 10.25
C LEU A 82 -3.57 5.20 8.99
N THR A 83 -3.08 6.35 8.58
CA THR A 83 -2.23 6.50 7.39
C THR A 83 -0.89 7.08 7.80
N ILE A 84 0.18 6.44 7.35
CA ILE A 84 1.56 6.92 7.48
C ILE A 84 2.05 7.28 6.08
N THR A 85 2.46 8.53 5.88
CA THR A 85 3.06 9.00 4.63
C THR A 85 4.57 9.08 4.79
N VAL A 86 5.30 8.38 3.92
CA VAL A 86 6.76 8.22 3.98
C VAL A 86 7.33 8.49 2.59
N ALA A 87 8.14 9.54 2.44
CA ALA A 87 8.74 9.92 1.15
C ALA A 87 7.75 9.91 -0.05
N GLY A 88 6.51 10.36 0.18
CA GLY A 88 5.44 10.39 -0.85
C GLY A 88 4.62 9.11 -0.99
N ARG A 89 5.03 8.00 -0.36
CA ARG A 89 4.25 6.75 -0.32
C ARG A 89 3.32 6.71 0.88
N GLN A 90 2.10 6.18 0.70
CA GLN A 90 1.14 6.00 1.78
C GLN A 90 1.08 4.54 2.24
N TYR A 91 1.16 4.35 3.56
CA TYR A 91 0.91 3.08 4.23
C TYR A 91 -0.41 3.17 4.97
N PHE A 92 -1.32 2.25 4.69
CA PHE A 92 -2.58 2.11 5.41
C PHE A 92 -2.44 1.02 6.45
N LEU A 93 -2.70 1.38 7.71
CA LEU A 93 -2.72 0.45 8.83
C LEU A 93 -4.07 0.51 9.53
N GLN A 94 -4.52 -0.62 10.04
CA GLN A 94 -5.76 -0.76 10.76
C GLN A 94 -5.47 -1.28 12.17
N ALA A 95 -5.95 -0.56 13.17
CA ALA A 95 -5.98 -1.01 14.55
C ALA A 95 -7.21 -1.89 14.83
N GLU A 96 -7.18 -2.59 15.96
CA GLU A 96 -8.32 -3.41 16.42
C GLU A 96 -9.43 -2.55 17.01
N GLU A 97 -9.07 -1.45 17.67
CA GLU A 97 -9.98 -0.52 18.33
C GLU A 97 -9.61 0.94 18.02
N ASP A 98 -10.56 1.87 18.21
CA ASP A 98 -10.33 3.29 17.95
C ASP A 98 -9.30 3.91 18.92
N ALA A 99 -9.32 3.49 20.19
CA ALA A 99 -8.33 3.93 21.17
C ALA A 99 -6.90 3.49 20.77
N ASP A 100 -6.76 2.30 20.21
CA ASP A 100 -5.49 1.77 19.73
C ASP A 100 -4.96 2.54 18.52
N LYS A 101 -5.85 2.91 17.59
CA LYS A 101 -5.52 3.76 16.45
C LYS A 101 -4.87 5.06 16.93
N TRP A 102 -5.50 5.76 17.88
CA TRP A 102 -4.99 7.04 18.38
C TRP A 102 -3.66 6.90 19.12
N LYS A 103 -3.50 5.87 19.96
CA LYS A 103 -2.22 5.60 20.64
C LYS A 103 -1.08 5.34 19.66
N TRP A 104 -1.33 4.60 18.58
CA TRP A 104 -0.33 4.39 17.54
C TRP A 104 0.01 5.67 16.77
N ILE A 105 -1.01 6.47 16.40
CA ILE A 105 -0.80 7.77 15.73
C ILE A 105 0.08 8.67 16.61
N GLU A 106 -0.23 8.76 17.90
CA GLU A 106 0.51 9.57 18.85
C GLU A 106 1.94 9.07 19.04
N ALA A 107 2.14 7.78 19.28
CA ALA A 107 3.47 7.19 19.46
C ALA A 107 4.38 7.45 18.25
N ILE A 108 3.85 7.28 17.02
CA ILE A 108 4.63 7.50 15.80
C ILE A 108 4.88 9.00 15.58
N LYS A 109 3.92 9.89 15.85
CA LYS A 109 4.14 11.35 15.78
C LYS A 109 5.22 11.82 16.75
N ASN A 110 5.17 11.33 17.99
CA ASN A 110 6.16 11.64 19.01
C ASN A 110 7.55 11.16 18.59
N ALA A 111 7.66 9.95 18.04
CA ALA A 111 8.93 9.40 17.56
C ALA A 111 9.46 10.07 16.29
N SER A 112 8.58 10.47 15.35
CA SER A 112 8.96 11.18 14.11
C SER A 112 9.32 12.64 14.32
N LYS A 113 9.34 13.12 15.58
CA LYS A 113 9.66 14.51 15.94
C LYS A 113 8.77 15.52 15.19
N ILE A 114 7.60 15.10 14.68
CA ILE A 114 6.56 15.96 14.12
C ILE A 114 5.91 16.67 15.31
N LYS A 115 6.60 17.66 15.88
CA LYS A 115 6.13 18.40 17.06
C LYS A 115 4.81 19.11 16.73
N VAL A 116 3.72 18.62 17.30
CA VAL A 116 2.54 19.43 17.61
C VAL A 116 2.81 20.02 19.00
N PRO A 117 2.72 21.34 19.22
CA PRO A 117 2.77 21.87 20.58
C PRO A 117 1.62 21.25 21.37
N PRO A 118 1.85 20.75 22.60
CA PRO A 118 0.75 20.28 23.42
C PRO A 118 -0.18 21.47 23.68
N LYS A 119 -1.48 21.29 23.43
CA LYS A 119 -2.50 22.20 23.92
C LYS A 119 -2.53 21.99 25.44
N LEU A 120 -1.72 22.77 26.17
CA LEU A 120 -1.80 22.83 27.61
C LEU A 120 -3.19 23.37 27.96
N GLU A 121 -4.02 22.51 28.55
CA GLU A 121 -5.05 22.96 29.46
C GLU A 121 -4.34 23.51 30.70
N SER A 122 -4.12 24.83 30.71
CA SER A 122 -3.76 25.55 31.94
C SER A 122 -4.98 26.33 32.41
N SER A 123 -5.55 25.86 33.51
CA SER A 123 -6.42 26.64 34.38
C SER A 123 -5.81 27.99 34.71
N SER A 124 -6.60 29.05 34.52
CA SER A 124 -6.61 30.32 35.25
C SER A 124 -5.30 30.78 35.93
N ALA A 125 -4.59 31.70 35.27
CA ALA A 125 -3.94 32.82 35.94
C ALA A 125 -3.79 33.97 34.95
N GLN A 126 -4.52 35.06 35.19
CA GLN A 126 -4.39 36.33 34.50
C GLN A 126 -2.94 36.83 34.55
N LYS A 127 -2.42 37.25 33.39
CA LYS A 127 -1.53 38.42 33.34
C LYS A 127 -1.72 39.13 32.01
N GLU A 128 -2.34 40.29 32.11
CA GLU A 128 -2.61 41.26 31.05
C GLU A 128 -1.34 41.59 30.26
N TRP A 129 -1.45 41.61 28.92
CA TRP A 129 -0.72 42.54 28.10
C TRP A 129 -1.78 43.42 27.42
N ARG A 130 -1.72 44.74 27.68
CA ARG A 130 -2.60 45.71 27.05
C ARG A 130 -2.09 45.98 25.64
N ALA A 131 -2.86 45.56 24.63
CA ALA A 131 -2.72 46.10 23.28
C ALA A 131 -3.44 47.44 23.23
N ALA A 132 -2.69 48.51 22.97
CA ALA A 132 -3.23 49.80 22.64
C ALA A 132 -4.10 49.71 21.37
N ASP A 133 -5.17 50.50 21.36
CA ASP A 133 -6.28 50.58 20.42
C ASP A 133 -5.95 50.28 18.95
N VAL A 134 -6.51 49.17 18.44
CA VAL A 134 -6.90 49.03 17.03
C VAL A 134 -8.20 48.23 16.98
N THR A 135 -9.31 48.92 16.71
CA THR A 135 -10.61 48.31 16.43
C THR A 135 -10.58 47.63 15.06
N GLN A 136 -10.86 46.32 15.01
CA GLN A 136 -11.07 45.59 13.75
C GLN A 136 -12.57 45.56 13.43
N GLU A 137 -13.00 46.27 12.37
CA GLU A 137 -14.35 46.17 11.82
C GLU A 137 -14.44 45.02 10.79
N ALA A 138 -15.55 44.27 10.83
CA ALA A 138 -15.83 43.17 9.91
C ALA A 138 -16.27 43.69 8.52
N TYR A 139 -15.84 43.02 7.44
CA TYR A 139 -16.20 43.32 6.05
C TYR A 139 -16.63 42.06 5.31
N ILE A 140 -17.49 42.22 4.31
CA ILE A 140 -17.86 41.15 3.36
C ILE A 140 -17.25 41.47 1.99
N THR A 141 -16.75 40.43 1.31
CA THR A 141 -16.22 40.50 -0.06
C THR A 141 -17.24 39.98 -1.05
N GLU A 142 -17.51 40.74 -2.10
CA GLU A 142 -18.30 40.32 -3.25
C GLU A 142 -17.49 40.46 -4.56
N ILE A 143 -17.81 39.66 -5.57
CA ILE A 143 -17.10 39.63 -6.86
C ILE A 143 -18.07 40.03 -7.97
N ALA A 144 -17.85 41.21 -8.55
CA ALA A 144 -18.57 41.67 -9.74
C ALA A 144 -17.53 41.97 -10.85
N GLY A 145 -17.70 41.36 -12.03
CA GLY A 145 -16.87 41.64 -13.21
C GLY A 145 -15.39 41.20 -13.12
N GLY A 146 -15.02 40.36 -12.14
CA GLY A 146 -13.67 39.80 -12.02
C GLY A 146 -12.71 40.57 -11.10
N VAL A 147 -13.19 41.55 -10.32
CA VAL A 147 -12.41 42.27 -9.30
C VAL A 147 -13.09 42.16 -7.93
N VAL A 148 -12.30 41.94 -6.87
CA VAL A 148 -12.77 41.78 -5.48
C VAL A 148 -12.85 43.15 -4.81
N CYS A 149 -14.04 43.57 -4.39
CA CYS A 149 -14.24 44.79 -3.60
C CYS A 149 -14.64 44.44 -2.15
N LYS A 150 -14.07 45.14 -1.17
CA LYS A 150 -14.37 44.99 0.27
C LYS A 150 -15.25 46.15 0.72
N MET A 151 -16.44 45.86 1.25
CA MET A 151 -17.34 46.87 1.83
C MET A 151 -17.56 46.61 3.33
N PRO A 152 -17.57 47.65 4.18
CA PRO A 152 -17.80 47.51 5.63
C PRO A 152 -19.27 47.23 5.96
N ILE A 153 -19.52 46.41 6.98
CA ILE A 153 -20.86 45.99 7.42
C ILE A 153 -21.45 47.04 8.37
N GLN A 154 -22.61 47.61 8.03
CA GLN A 154 -23.38 48.45 8.96
C GLN A 154 -24.33 47.58 9.79
N GLN A 155 -24.21 47.68 11.11
CA GLN A 155 -25.00 46.97 12.10
C GLN A 155 -26.27 47.77 12.43
N SER A 156 -27.45 47.17 12.28
CA SER A 156 -28.71 47.67 12.83
C SER A 156 -29.41 46.58 13.64
N THR A 157 -30.04 47.04 14.72
CA THR A 157 -30.46 46.38 15.96
C THR A 157 -31.87 45.79 15.92
N GLU A 158 -32.20 45.05 17.00
CA GLU A 158 -33.55 44.76 17.58
C GLU A 158 -34.13 43.34 17.32
N ILE A 159 -34.21 42.44 18.33
CA ILE A 159 -35.29 42.19 19.36
C ILE A 159 -36.46 41.38 18.73
N ASP A 160 -36.92 40.18 19.17
CA ASP A 160 -37.65 39.72 20.40
C ASP A 160 -37.80 38.17 20.36
N LEU A 161 -37.59 37.41 21.46
CA LEU A 161 -38.53 36.81 22.44
C LEU A 161 -39.35 35.56 22.06
N GLU A 162 -39.20 34.51 22.91
CA GLU A 162 -40.21 33.56 23.48
C GLU A 162 -41.04 32.66 22.54
N SER A 163 -41.47 31.42 22.85
CA SER A 163 -41.54 30.57 24.05
C SER A 163 -42.04 29.16 23.64
N ASN A 164 -41.79 28.12 24.48
CA ASN A 164 -42.69 27.03 24.93
C ASN A 164 -43.51 26.20 23.87
N THR A 165 -43.76 24.90 23.99
CA THR A 165 -43.88 23.96 25.12
C THR A 165 -44.08 22.54 24.56
N ASP A 166 -43.52 21.57 25.27
CA ASP A 166 -44.07 20.28 25.72
C ASP A 166 -44.84 19.27 24.86
N ASP A 167 -44.57 18.03 25.31
CA ASP A 167 -45.37 16.82 25.33
C ASP A 167 -45.47 15.93 24.09
N SER A 168 -45.58 14.62 24.20
CA SER A 168 -45.21 13.58 25.19
C SER A 168 -45.89 12.33 24.62
N GLU A 169 -45.17 11.21 24.57
CA GLU A 169 -45.73 9.84 24.70
C GLU A 169 -46.80 9.40 23.65
N SER A 170 -46.96 8.15 23.21
CA SER A 170 -46.63 6.84 23.72
C SER A 170 -46.98 5.81 22.62
N ARG A 171 -46.15 4.76 22.51
CA ARG A 171 -46.54 3.34 22.44
C ARG A 171 -47.59 2.89 21.40
N SER A 172 -47.17 2.01 20.48
CA SER A 172 -47.35 0.54 20.61
C SER A 172 -47.10 -0.22 19.31
N SER A 173 -46.22 -1.22 19.41
CA SER A 173 -46.32 -2.60 18.90
C SER A 173 -47.13 -2.89 17.62
N SER A 174 -46.48 -3.43 16.59
CA SER A 174 -46.44 -4.89 16.35
C SER A 174 -45.80 -5.26 15.00
N SER A 175 -45.02 -6.34 15.04
CA SER A 175 -44.94 -7.47 14.11
C SER A 175 -44.92 -7.29 12.59
N GLY A 176 -43.97 -8.02 11.96
CA GLY A 176 -44.14 -8.58 10.61
C GLY A 176 -43.04 -8.16 9.64
N ARG A 177 -41.90 -8.88 9.53
CA ARG A 177 -41.67 -10.06 8.67
C ARG A 177 -41.93 -9.85 7.17
N ILE A 178 -40.84 -10.05 6.43
CA ILE A 178 -40.68 -10.69 5.10
C ILE A 178 -40.73 -9.76 3.86
N SER A 179 -39.69 -9.98 3.04
CA SER A 179 -39.36 -9.49 1.71
C SER A 179 -40.49 -9.54 0.66
N PRO A 180 -40.25 -8.93 -0.50
CA PRO A 180 -40.36 -9.69 -1.76
C PRO A 180 -39.16 -9.44 -2.70
N THR A 181 -38.56 -10.46 -3.31
CA THR A 181 -38.91 -11.21 -4.53
C THR A 181 -38.65 -10.48 -5.86
N SER A 182 -37.97 -11.24 -6.72
CA SER A 182 -37.62 -11.08 -8.13
C SER A 182 -38.77 -11.03 -9.13
N SER A 183 -38.54 -10.38 -10.29
CA SER A 183 -38.83 -10.86 -11.67
C SER A 183 -38.53 -9.71 -12.68
N LEU A 184 -37.61 -9.84 -13.66
CA LEU A 184 -37.78 -10.34 -15.05
C LEU A 184 -38.95 -9.66 -15.80
N SER A 185 -38.91 -9.15 -17.04
CA SER A 185 -37.96 -9.14 -18.18
C SER A 185 -38.57 -8.27 -19.32
N ARG A 186 -37.78 -8.08 -20.40
CA ARG A 186 -38.11 -7.60 -21.78
C ARG A 186 -37.92 -6.09 -21.99
N GLY A 187 -37.23 -5.58 -23.01
CA GLY A 187 -36.66 -6.14 -24.25
C GLY A 187 -36.81 -5.10 -25.37
N ILE A 188 -35.99 -5.21 -26.44
CA ILE A 188 -35.88 -4.36 -27.66
C ILE A 188 -34.88 -3.19 -27.49
N GLY A 189 -33.74 -3.05 -28.17
CA GLY A 189 -33.15 -3.71 -29.34
C GLY A 189 -33.02 -2.74 -30.51
N PHE A 190 -31.83 -2.17 -30.78
CA PHE A 190 -31.40 -1.67 -32.10
C PHE A 190 -29.86 -1.63 -32.22
N SER A 191 -29.41 -1.69 -33.47
CA SER A 191 -28.16 -2.28 -33.96
C SER A 191 -27.02 -1.29 -34.22
N ARG A 192 -25.78 -1.78 -34.00
CA ARG A 192 -24.61 -1.77 -34.92
C ARG A 192 -24.12 -0.42 -35.50
N ASP A 193 -22.92 0.02 -35.10
CA ASP A 193 -21.76 0.14 -36.02
C ASP A 193 -20.41 0.25 -35.30
N SER A 194 -19.39 -0.20 -36.03
CA SER A 194 -17.95 -0.29 -35.85
C SER A 194 -17.25 1.02 -35.45
N GLY A 195 -16.18 0.91 -34.64
CA GLY A 195 -15.30 2.03 -34.30
C GLY A 195 -14.18 1.61 -33.35
N SER A 196 -13.15 0.97 -33.91
CA SER A 196 -11.89 0.63 -33.24
C SER A 196 -11.15 1.87 -32.73
N ILE A 197 -10.98 1.99 -31.41
CA ILE A 197 -9.75 2.53 -30.78
C ILE A 197 -9.45 1.66 -29.56
N GLN A 198 -8.55 0.68 -29.73
CA GLN A 198 -7.91 -0.02 -28.61
C GLN A 198 -6.78 0.85 -28.08
N GLU A 199 -6.95 1.39 -26.87
CA GLU A 199 -5.82 1.83 -26.07
C GLU A 199 -5.05 0.60 -25.55
N PRO A 200 -3.70 0.61 -25.51
CA PRO A 200 -2.91 -0.55 -25.14
C PRO A 200 -2.95 -0.75 -23.61
N ASN A 201 -3.93 -1.53 -23.18
CA ASN A 201 -4.04 -2.02 -21.81
C ASN A 201 -2.94 -3.07 -21.57
N LYS A 202 -1.87 -2.69 -20.87
CA LYS A 202 -0.77 -3.58 -20.44
C LYS A 202 -1.21 -4.48 -19.28
N THR A 203 -2.13 -5.40 -19.55
CA THR A 203 -2.33 -6.59 -18.72
C THR A 203 -2.68 -7.75 -19.65
N GLY A 204 -1.66 -8.32 -20.29
CA GLY A 204 -1.80 -9.56 -21.06
C GLY A 204 -2.37 -10.64 -20.15
N THR A 205 -3.61 -11.04 -20.41
CA THR A 205 -4.28 -12.14 -19.71
C THR A 205 -3.44 -13.40 -19.89
N MET A 206 -2.87 -13.92 -18.80
CA MET A 206 -2.09 -15.17 -18.75
C MET A 206 -2.88 -16.43 -19.19
N GLN A 207 -4.10 -16.26 -19.69
CA GLN A 207 -5.07 -17.32 -19.97
C GLN A 207 -4.87 -18.00 -21.34
N ASN A 208 -3.99 -17.48 -22.21
CA ASN A 208 -3.79 -18.02 -23.56
C ASN A 208 -2.42 -18.72 -23.76
N LEU A 209 -1.68 -18.98 -22.68
CA LEU A 209 -0.41 -19.69 -22.71
C LEU A 209 -0.60 -21.10 -22.16
N LYS A 210 0.14 -22.07 -22.67
CA LYS A 210 0.11 -23.45 -22.14
C LYS A 210 0.81 -23.47 -20.78
N PRO A 211 0.18 -23.99 -19.71
CA PRO A 211 0.83 -24.11 -18.41
C PRO A 211 1.94 -25.17 -18.45
N LEU A 212 3.03 -24.89 -17.76
CA LEU A 212 4.15 -25.83 -17.56
C LEU A 212 3.73 -26.96 -16.61
N LYS A 213 2.95 -26.62 -15.57
CA LYS A 213 2.33 -27.55 -14.64
C LYS A 213 1.10 -26.90 -13.99
N SER A 214 0.06 -27.70 -13.76
CA SER A 214 -1.12 -27.28 -13.01
C SER A 214 -1.61 -28.40 -12.12
N GLY A 215 -2.24 -28.07 -11.01
CA GLY A 215 -2.75 -29.06 -10.07
C GLY A 215 -3.19 -28.45 -8.74
N TYR A 216 -3.91 -29.24 -7.94
CA TYR A 216 -4.29 -28.82 -6.60
C TYR A 216 -3.17 -29.06 -5.61
N CYS A 217 -2.94 -28.10 -4.73
CA CYS A 217 -2.05 -28.25 -3.59
C CYS A 217 -2.67 -27.57 -2.37
N VAL A 218 -2.18 -27.91 -1.18
CA VAL A 218 -2.61 -27.28 0.07
C VAL A 218 -1.55 -26.29 0.51
N LYS A 219 -1.89 -25.01 0.57
CA LYS A 219 -0.93 -23.96 0.95
C LYS A 219 -1.21 -23.40 2.33
N GLN A 220 -0.16 -23.00 3.03
CA GLN A 220 -0.30 -22.29 4.29
C GLN A 220 -0.78 -20.84 4.05
N GLY A 221 -1.72 -20.38 4.86
CA GLY A 221 -2.22 -19.01 4.86
C GLY A 221 -1.13 -18.02 5.27
N ALA A 222 -1.14 -16.81 4.71
CA ALA A 222 -0.11 -15.82 4.99
C ALA A 222 -0.19 -15.27 6.43
N VAL A 223 -1.42 -15.06 6.93
CA VAL A 223 -1.70 -14.44 8.23
C VAL A 223 -2.07 -15.50 9.25
N ARG A 224 -3.27 -16.09 9.15
CA ARG A 224 -3.79 -17.07 10.13
C ARG A 224 -3.17 -18.47 10.04
N LYS A 225 -2.09 -18.66 9.28
CA LYS A 225 -1.38 -19.94 9.02
C LYS A 225 -2.25 -21.17 8.69
N ASN A 226 -3.55 -21.00 8.43
CA ASN A 226 -4.46 -22.06 8.04
C ASN A 226 -4.09 -22.62 6.67
N TRP A 227 -4.16 -23.93 6.55
CA TRP A 227 -3.90 -24.67 5.32
C TRP A 227 -5.14 -24.65 4.44
N LYS A 228 -5.02 -24.20 3.19
CA LYS A 228 -6.13 -24.11 2.24
C LYS A 228 -5.77 -24.78 0.93
N ARG A 229 -6.67 -25.64 0.43
CA ARG A 229 -6.59 -26.21 -0.91
C ARG A 229 -6.79 -25.11 -1.95
N ARG A 230 -5.89 -25.05 -2.92
CA ARG A 230 -5.87 -24.08 -4.02
C ARG A 230 -5.40 -24.76 -5.30
N PHE A 231 -5.90 -24.29 -6.43
CA PHE A 231 -5.44 -24.75 -7.74
C PHE A 231 -4.24 -23.89 -8.14
N PHE A 232 -3.08 -24.52 -8.33
CA PHE A 232 -1.85 -23.87 -8.76
C PHE A 232 -1.65 -24.06 -10.25
N VAL A 233 -1.13 -23.02 -10.90
CA VAL A 233 -0.77 -23.04 -12.31
C VAL A 233 0.56 -22.31 -12.46
N LEU A 234 1.53 -22.99 -13.04
CA LEU A 234 2.84 -22.44 -13.35
C LEU A 234 2.94 -22.18 -14.86
N TYR A 235 3.30 -20.94 -15.19
CA TYR A 235 3.68 -20.54 -16.54
C TYR A 235 5.13 -20.04 -16.55
N ALA A 236 5.70 -19.82 -17.74
CA ALA A 236 7.05 -19.30 -17.89
C ALA A 236 7.26 -17.94 -17.19
N GLN A 237 6.20 -17.14 -17.07
CA GLN A 237 6.21 -15.83 -16.43
C GLN A 237 6.00 -15.86 -14.91
N GLY A 238 5.36 -16.89 -14.35
CA GLY A 238 5.08 -16.93 -12.91
C GLY A 238 4.24 -18.11 -12.43
N LEU A 239 4.27 -18.31 -11.12
CA LEU A 239 3.45 -19.26 -10.38
C LEU A 239 2.20 -18.56 -9.85
N SER A 240 1.03 -18.97 -10.32
CA SER A 240 -0.27 -18.43 -9.91
C SER A 240 -1.06 -19.44 -9.11
N TYR A 241 -1.94 -18.97 -8.22
CA TYR A 241 -2.92 -19.85 -7.58
C TYR A 241 -4.32 -19.23 -7.49
N TYR A 242 -5.30 -20.11 -7.58
CA TYR A 242 -6.73 -19.81 -7.73
C TYR A 242 -7.53 -20.50 -6.63
N LYS A 243 -8.76 -20.03 -6.38
CA LYS A 243 -9.67 -20.67 -5.41
C LYS A 243 -10.03 -22.09 -5.88
N SER A 244 -10.31 -22.25 -7.17
CA SER A 244 -10.47 -23.52 -7.89
C SER A 244 -10.00 -23.38 -9.33
N GLU A 245 -10.01 -24.47 -10.09
CA GLU A 245 -9.60 -24.52 -11.50
C GLU A 245 -10.50 -23.71 -12.45
N GLN A 246 -11.78 -23.55 -12.11
CA GLN A 246 -12.77 -22.82 -12.93
C GLN A 246 -12.66 -21.30 -12.78
N GLU A 247 -11.89 -20.82 -11.80
CA GLU A 247 -11.77 -19.41 -11.48
C GLU A 247 -10.84 -18.70 -12.45
N LYS A 248 -11.33 -17.62 -13.06
CA LYS A 248 -10.56 -16.85 -14.05
C LYS A 248 -9.50 -15.95 -13.40
N GLN A 249 -9.78 -15.47 -12.18
CA GLN A 249 -8.91 -14.52 -11.50
C GLN A 249 -7.98 -15.25 -10.52
N ALA A 250 -6.67 -15.06 -10.70
CA ALA A 250 -5.68 -15.55 -9.75
C ALA A 250 -5.83 -14.79 -8.43
N ILE A 251 -5.79 -15.52 -7.30
CA ILE A 251 -5.72 -14.89 -5.98
C ILE A 251 -4.36 -14.20 -5.81
N ARG A 252 -3.32 -14.79 -6.41
CA ARG A 252 -1.99 -14.20 -6.49
C ARG A 252 -1.22 -14.83 -7.63
N THR A 253 -0.43 -14.00 -8.29
CA THR A 253 0.64 -14.40 -9.19
C THR A 253 1.96 -14.07 -8.50
N ILE A 254 2.87 -15.03 -8.49
CA ILE A 254 4.27 -14.88 -8.06
C ILE A 254 5.10 -14.85 -9.35
N PRO A 255 5.57 -13.69 -9.80
CA PRO A 255 6.45 -13.60 -10.96
C PRO A 255 7.68 -14.49 -10.78
N ILE A 256 8.16 -15.12 -11.86
CA ILE A 256 9.41 -15.92 -11.78
C ILE A 256 10.59 -15.06 -11.32
N GLU A 257 10.62 -13.74 -11.60
CA GLU A 257 11.69 -12.87 -11.09
C GLU A 257 11.70 -12.72 -9.57
N ASP A 258 10.55 -12.90 -8.92
CA ASP A 258 10.42 -12.73 -7.48
C ASP A 258 10.79 -14.01 -6.71
N ILE A 259 10.93 -15.14 -7.39
CA ILE A 259 11.30 -16.41 -6.78
C ILE A 259 12.81 -16.48 -6.65
N LEU A 260 13.29 -16.57 -5.41
CA LEU A 260 14.71 -16.64 -5.07
C LEU A 260 15.21 -18.08 -5.01
N ASP A 261 14.38 -18.99 -4.50
CA ASP A 261 14.73 -20.38 -4.26
C ASP A 261 13.45 -21.22 -4.12
N VAL A 262 13.50 -22.49 -4.54
CA VAL A 262 12.43 -23.48 -4.31
C VAL A 262 13.03 -24.81 -3.92
N ARG A 263 12.56 -25.35 -2.80
CA ARG A 263 13.13 -26.57 -2.23
C ARG A 263 12.17 -27.31 -1.33
N GLN A 264 12.50 -28.56 -1.03
CA GLN A 264 11.78 -29.34 -0.02
C GLN A 264 11.93 -28.66 1.35
N SER A 265 10.83 -28.63 2.11
CA SER A 265 10.86 -28.10 3.47
C SER A 265 11.66 -29.03 4.38
N VAL A 266 12.44 -28.45 5.30
CA VAL A 266 13.19 -29.22 6.30
C VAL A 266 12.21 -29.95 7.23
N GLU A 267 12.48 -31.23 7.48
CA GLU A 267 11.71 -32.05 8.42
C GLU A 267 11.66 -31.39 9.80
N GLY A 268 10.48 -31.44 10.45
CA GLY A 268 10.29 -30.88 11.80
C GLY A 268 9.87 -29.40 11.87
N LEU A 269 10.01 -28.60 10.81
CA LEU A 269 9.49 -27.21 10.81
C LEU A 269 7.96 -27.14 10.81
N HIS A 270 7.31 -28.15 10.24
CA HIS A 270 5.86 -28.30 10.22
C HIS A 270 5.50 -29.73 10.62
N PRO A 271 5.37 -30.01 11.93
CA PRO A 271 5.01 -31.35 12.39
C PRO A 271 3.67 -31.77 11.78
N ASN A 272 3.58 -33.02 11.33
CA ASN A 272 2.41 -33.64 10.70
C ASN A 272 2.07 -33.14 9.27
N ARG A 273 3.04 -32.63 8.51
CA ARG A 273 2.85 -32.25 7.11
C ARG A 273 3.95 -32.84 6.23
N ASP A 274 3.63 -33.96 5.59
CA ASP A 274 4.51 -34.59 4.61
C ASP A 274 4.37 -33.91 3.23
N ASN A 275 5.26 -34.22 2.29
CA ASN A 275 5.22 -33.74 0.91
C ASN A 275 5.16 -32.20 0.80
N LEU A 276 5.89 -31.51 1.69
CA LEU A 276 5.90 -30.06 1.82
C LEU A 276 7.13 -29.45 1.15
N PHE A 277 6.92 -28.47 0.28
CA PHE A 277 7.97 -27.65 -0.30
C PHE A 277 7.75 -26.17 0.00
N GLU A 278 8.85 -25.41 -0.06
CA GLU A 278 8.87 -23.97 0.15
C GLU A 278 9.30 -23.23 -1.11
N VAL A 279 8.54 -22.19 -1.47
CA VAL A 279 8.93 -21.20 -2.49
C VAL A 279 9.35 -19.93 -1.76
N ARG A 280 10.64 -19.60 -1.75
CA ARG A 280 11.17 -18.36 -1.18
C ARG A 280 11.03 -17.24 -2.19
N THR A 281 10.40 -16.15 -1.77
CA THR A 281 10.43 -14.88 -2.50
C THR A 281 11.08 -13.80 -1.67
N THR A 282 11.35 -12.64 -2.29
CA THR A 282 11.87 -11.44 -1.60
C THR A 282 10.99 -10.97 -0.44
N LYS A 283 9.69 -11.26 -0.48
CA LYS A 283 8.70 -10.74 0.48
C LYS A 283 8.25 -11.79 1.51
N ARG A 284 8.22 -13.07 1.15
CA ARG A 284 7.79 -14.15 2.05
C ARG A 284 8.14 -15.54 1.53
N ILE A 285 8.02 -16.51 2.42
CA ILE A 285 8.10 -17.94 2.08
C ILE A 285 6.69 -18.51 1.92
N PHE A 286 6.47 -19.29 0.85
CA PHE A 286 5.23 -20.02 0.62
C PHE A 286 5.43 -21.50 0.90
N PHE A 287 4.76 -22.01 1.93
CA PHE A 287 4.69 -23.43 2.22
C PHE A 287 3.52 -24.07 1.47
N ILE A 288 3.83 -25.08 0.66
CA ILE A 288 2.89 -25.75 -0.24
C ILE A 288 3.06 -27.27 -0.06
N GLN A 289 2.00 -27.93 0.35
CA GLN A 289 1.91 -29.38 0.50
C GLN A 289 1.23 -29.98 -0.73
N CYS A 290 1.81 -31.06 -1.24
CA CYS A 290 1.25 -31.89 -2.31
C CYS A 290 0.66 -33.18 -1.75
N ASP A 291 -0.11 -33.89 -2.59
CA ASP A 291 -0.75 -35.13 -2.16
C ASP A 291 0.27 -36.28 -2.14
N THR A 292 1.28 -36.26 -3.01
CA THR A 292 2.36 -37.26 -3.08
C THR A 292 3.77 -36.64 -3.12
N PRO A 293 4.83 -37.38 -2.74
CA PRO A 293 6.20 -36.89 -2.84
C PRO A 293 6.66 -36.68 -4.29
N GLU A 294 6.13 -37.46 -5.25
CA GLU A 294 6.39 -37.29 -6.68
C GLU A 294 5.81 -35.98 -7.19
N GLU A 295 4.60 -35.60 -6.74
CA GLU A 295 4.02 -34.31 -7.09
C GLU A 295 4.85 -33.16 -6.52
N MET A 296 5.26 -33.24 -5.25
CA MET A 296 6.13 -32.25 -4.61
C MET A 296 7.42 -32.06 -5.41
N ARG A 297 8.13 -33.16 -5.72
CA ARG A 297 9.36 -33.13 -6.51
C ARG A 297 9.11 -32.54 -7.90
N GLY A 298 8.05 -32.98 -8.57
CA GLY A 298 7.67 -32.44 -9.88
C GLY A 298 7.35 -30.95 -9.85
N TRP A 299 6.78 -30.41 -8.77
CA TRP A 299 6.61 -28.96 -8.61
C TRP A 299 7.93 -28.23 -8.42
N ILE A 300 8.82 -28.74 -7.55
CA ILE A 300 10.16 -28.17 -7.33
C ILE A 300 10.95 -28.13 -8.65
N ASP A 301 10.99 -29.24 -9.39
CA ASP A 301 11.78 -29.38 -10.61
C ASP A 301 11.32 -28.43 -11.72
N VAL A 302 10.01 -28.31 -11.94
CA VAL A 302 9.48 -27.44 -13.01
C VAL A 302 9.65 -25.96 -12.65
N VAL A 303 9.50 -25.58 -11.36
CA VAL A 303 9.77 -24.20 -10.93
C VAL A 303 11.25 -23.86 -11.09
N ASN A 304 12.17 -24.73 -10.66
CA ASN A 304 13.62 -24.55 -10.86
C ASN A 304 14.01 -24.45 -12.34
N SER A 305 13.39 -25.27 -13.18
CA SER A 305 13.58 -25.24 -14.63
C SER A 305 13.14 -23.89 -15.22
N ALA A 306 11.98 -23.37 -14.81
CA ALA A 306 11.48 -22.07 -15.26
C ALA A 306 12.41 -20.91 -14.83
N MET A 307 12.93 -20.94 -13.59
CA MET A 307 13.92 -19.97 -13.12
C MET A 307 15.20 -20.00 -13.96
N SER A 308 15.71 -21.20 -14.26
CA SER A 308 16.93 -21.40 -15.04
C SER A 308 16.79 -20.95 -16.50
N GLN A 309 15.66 -21.24 -17.14
CA GLN A 309 15.37 -20.81 -18.51
C GLN A 309 15.34 -19.27 -18.63
N LYS A 310 14.78 -18.59 -17.63
CA LYS A 310 14.75 -17.12 -17.60
C LYS A 310 16.15 -16.53 -17.51
N GLN A 311 17.02 -17.10 -16.67
CA GLN A 311 18.41 -16.62 -16.53
C GLN A 311 19.18 -16.74 -17.85
N LYS A 312 19.03 -17.86 -18.57
CA LYS A 312 19.63 -18.05 -19.90
C LYS A 312 19.16 -16.99 -20.90
N HIS A 313 17.85 -16.78 -21.00
CA HIS A 313 17.29 -15.73 -21.87
C HIS A 313 17.78 -14.31 -21.52
N THR A 314 17.97 -14.00 -20.23
CA THR A 314 18.53 -12.69 -19.83
C THR A 314 20.01 -12.56 -20.15
N ALA A 315 20.79 -13.65 -20.07
CA ALA A 315 22.20 -13.66 -20.42
C ALA A 315 22.40 -13.47 -21.94
N ASP A 316 21.64 -14.18 -22.77
CA ASP A 316 21.69 -14.05 -24.23
C ASP A 316 21.34 -12.64 -24.70
N ARG A 317 20.33 -12.02 -24.08
CA ARG A 317 19.94 -10.63 -24.39
C ARG A 317 21.02 -9.61 -24.02
N LYS A 318 21.75 -9.82 -22.92
CA LYS A 318 22.88 -8.95 -22.54
C LYS A 318 24.06 -9.12 -23.48
N SER A 319 24.38 -10.37 -23.85
CA SER A 319 25.45 -10.68 -24.81
C SER A 319 25.22 -10.04 -26.18
N MET A 320 23.98 -10.00 -26.68
CA MET A 320 23.64 -9.30 -27.93
C MET A 320 23.76 -7.77 -27.85
N GLN A 321 23.68 -7.18 -26.65
CA GLN A 321 23.74 -5.72 -26.48
C GLN A 321 25.17 -5.20 -26.30
N ASP A 322 26.10 -6.05 -25.85
CA ASP A 322 27.54 -5.74 -25.78
C ASP A 322 28.28 -5.96 -27.13
N GLY A 323 27.58 -6.45 -28.16
CA GLY A 323 28.15 -6.76 -29.48
C GLY A 323 28.22 -5.60 -30.49
N THR A 324 27.67 -4.41 -30.20
CA THR A 324 27.89 -3.23 -31.05
C THR A 324 29.14 -2.51 -30.58
N GLY A 325 30.27 -2.86 -31.22
CA GLY A 325 31.60 -2.31 -30.94
C GLY A 325 31.61 -0.78 -30.86
N ARG A 326 31.85 -0.27 -29.65
CA ARG A 326 32.58 0.99 -29.50
C ARG A 326 34.04 0.68 -29.77
N HIS A 327 34.46 0.93 -31.00
CA HIS A 327 35.87 1.08 -31.32
C HIS A 327 36.40 2.28 -30.53
N PRO A 328 37.49 2.16 -29.77
CA PRO A 328 38.28 3.32 -29.38
C PRO A 328 38.83 3.90 -30.69
N LEU A 329 38.43 5.11 -31.05
CA LEU A 329 39.16 5.91 -32.02
C LEU A 329 40.23 6.65 -31.23
N ASP A 330 41.35 5.97 -31.03
CA ASP A 330 42.58 6.61 -30.61
C ASP A 330 43.26 7.21 -31.86
N ASP A 331 43.66 8.47 -31.71
CA ASP A 331 44.78 9.14 -32.39
C ASP A 331 44.95 8.95 -33.91
N GLU A 332 44.15 9.67 -34.69
CA GLU A 332 44.66 10.32 -35.90
C GLU A 332 43.65 11.38 -36.33
N LEU A 333 44.01 12.66 -36.14
CA LEU A 333 43.55 13.85 -36.89
C LEU A 333 43.86 15.13 -36.10
N CYS A 334 45.12 15.30 -35.67
CA CYS A 334 45.69 16.63 -35.46
C CYS A 334 46.32 17.09 -36.79
N SER A 335 45.50 17.47 -37.77
CA SER A 335 45.96 18.40 -38.81
C SER A 335 44.78 19.13 -39.45
N GLY A 336 44.90 20.46 -39.47
CA GLY A 336 44.40 21.25 -40.59
C GLY A 336 42.93 21.67 -40.58
N THR A 337 42.73 22.90 -40.10
CA THR A 337 41.82 23.91 -40.71
C THR A 337 40.32 23.62 -40.69
N TYR A 338 39.64 24.06 -39.62
CA TYR A 338 38.28 24.58 -39.72
C TYR A 338 38.23 26.05 -39.26
N PRO A 339 37.59 26.95 -40.02
CA PRO A 339 37.53 28.38 -39.68
C PRO A 339 36.61 28.61 -38.48
N SER A 340 36.99 29.56 -37.62
CA SER A 340 36.24 29.92 -36.41
C SER A 340 34.84 30.48 -36.75
N PRO A 341 33.79 30.16 -35.96
CA PRO A 341 32.47 30.75 -36.14
C PRO A 341 32.49 32.25 -35.82
N ILE A 342 32.03 33.05 -36.77
CA ILE A 342 31.87 34.51 -36.64
C ILE A 342 30.67 34.77 -35.74
N TRP A 343 30.91 35.20 -34.50
CA TRP A 343 29.88 35.79 -33.64
C TRP A 343 29.99 37.33 -33.69
N PRO A 344 28.93 38.07 -34.02
CA PRO A 344 28.97 39.52 -34.03
C PRO A 344 29.02 40.07 -32.60
N SER A 345 30.08 40.82 -32.31
CA SER A 345 30.28 41.59 -31.08
C SER A 345 29.22 42.70 -30.96
N SER A 346 28.37 42.64 -29.94
CA SER A 346 27.56 43.78 -29.53
C SER A 346 28.44 44.76 -28.75
N SER A 347 28.80 45.86 -29.40
CA SER A 347 29.37 47.05 -28.77
C SER A 347 28.31 47.76 -27.92
N LYS A 348 28.57 47.92 -26.62
CA LYS A 348 27.92 48.93 -25.78
C LYS A 348 28.96 49.76 -25.05
N SER A 349 29.15 50.98 -25.52
CA SER A 349 29.62 52.20 -24.82
C SER A 349 29.11 53.35 -25.70
N HIS A 350 28.54 54.47 -25.26
CA HIS A 350 28.31 55.11 -23.96
C HIS A 350 27.20 56.15 -24.20
N LYS A 351 26.44 56.48 -23.16
CA LYS A 351 26.24 57.87 -22.71
C LYS A 351 25.80 57.87 -21.25
#